data_AF-A0A8J3DEC1-F1
#
_entry.id   AF-A0A8J3DEC1-F1
#
_cell.length_a   1.000
_cell.length_b   1.000
_cell.length_c   1.000
_cell.angle_alpha   90.00
_cell.angle_beta   90.00
_cell.angle_gamma   90.00
#
_symmetry.space_group_name_H-M   'P 1'
#
loop_
_entity.id
_entity.type
_entity.pdbx_description
1 polymer ?
#
loop_
_entity_poly.entity_id
_entity_poly.type
_entity_poly.pdbx_seq_one_letter_code
_entity_poly.pdbx_strand_id
1 'polypeptide(L)'
;MIKPSFKLSLAFILSPFALQANDASKLDGPQLMNRYAETQTVDAELAFIELKTFETETPTENIIKKRLLAVTRKDGNGGYDYLIRLLVPKDVEGVSVLTNVNNGNTDQYLYLPAQGKPVQIGTGMSGNFLGSDFAYEDLIRETPSNYNYERLPDAVAQGEVCAVILAKPSEVEGSQYAYRKIYLDPISFEVRKIEFFSEDGSDPVKELQAYEYRSPNVDGSTVRPRFAVMTNLETGTISVFKVLKSRLNLPLDEALFTSDNLPNISESDINGLLVEVDAVGSH
;
A
#
# COMPACT_ATOMS: atom_id res chain seq x y z
N MET A 1 -5.34 -21.90 -67.89
CA MET A 1 -5.39 -20.77 -66.94
C MET A 1 -6.78 -20.70 -66.34
N ILE A 2 -6.97 -21.24 -65.14
CA ILE A 2 -8.23 -21.22 -64.39
C ILE A 2 -7.87 -20.67 -63.01
N LYS A 3 -8.41 -19.50 -62.63
CA LYS A 3 -8.31 -18.98 -61.26
C LYS A 3 -9.61 -19.34 -60.52
N PRO A 4 -9.56 -20.02 -59.38
CA PRO A 4 -10.71 -20.11 -58.50
C PRO A 4 -10.77 -18.86 -57.60
N SER A 5 -11.93 -18.22 -57.55
CA SER A 5 -12.24 -17.15 -56.61
C SER A 5 -12.64 -17.74 -55.26
N PHE A 6 -11.76 -17.68 -54.27
CA PHE A 6 -12.09 -17.99 -52.87
C PHE A 6 -12.77 -16.75 -52.25
N LYS A 7 -14.06 -16.84 -51.94
CA LYS A 7 -14.72 -15.90 -51.04
C LYS A 7 -14.50 -16.40 -49.61
N LEU A 8 -13.64 -15.72 -48.86
CA LEU A 8 -13.44 -15.95 -47.44
C LEU A 8 -14.55 -15.18 -46.68
N SER A 9 -15.64 -15.86 -46.32
CA SER A 9 -16.58 -15.30 -45.33
C SER A 9 -15.96 -15.42 -43.95
N LEU A 10 -15.46 -14.30 -43.42
CA LEU A 10 -15.01 -14.21 -42.04
C LEU A 10 -16.25 -14.15 -41.13
N ALA A 11 -16.70 -15.32 -40.65
CA ALA A 11 -17.67 -15.37 -39.58
C ALA A 11 -16.96 -14.94 -38.28
N PHE A 12 -17.23 -13.72 -37.82
CA PHE A 12 -16.91 -13.32 -36.45
C PHE A 12 -17.71 -14.22 -35.52
N ILE A 13 -17.05 -15.22 -34.93
CA ILE A 13 -17.55 -15.89 -33.75
C ILE A 13 -17.43 -14.84 -32.64
N LEU A 14 -18.51 -14.08 -32.40
CA LEU A 14 -18.64 -13.31 -31.17
C LEU A 14 -18.57 -14.32 -30.03
N SER A 15 -17.40 -14.40 -29.40
CA SER A 15 -17.26 -15.00 -28.09
C SER A 15 -18.29 -14.36 -27.15
N PRO A 16 -19.07 -15.15 -26.38
CA PRO A 16 -20.03 -14.62 -25.43
C PRO A 16 -19.38 -13.93 -24.20
N PHE A 17 -18.04 -13.76 -24.18
CA PHE A 17 -17.32 -13.04 -23.12
C PHE A 17 -17.22 -11.52 -23.35
N ALA A 18 -18.05 -10.93 -24.21
CA ALA A 18 -18.12 -9.47 -24.40
C ALA A 18 -19.34 -8.86 -23.69
N LEU A 19 -19.45 -9.02 -22.37
CA LEU A 19 -20.41 -8.33 -21.47
C LEU A 19 -19.97 -8.68 -20.04
N GLN A 20 -19.41 -7.81 -19.20
CA GLN A 20 -19.72 -6.42 -18.91
C GLN A 20 -18.42 -5.65 -18.66
N ALA A 21 -18.08 -4.69 -19.51
CA ALA A 21 -17.31 -3.54 -19.04
C ALA A 21 -18.29 -2.74 -18.18
N ASN A 22 -18.19 -2.84 -16.85
CA ASN A 22 -18.79 -1.84 -15.99
C ASN A 22 -18.18 -0.51 -16.44
N ASP A 23 -19.03 0.35 -16.99
CA ASP A 23 -18.62 1.66 -17.49
C ASP A 23 -18.19 2.47 -16.27
N ALA A 24 -16.91 2.40 -15.92
CA ALA A 24 -16.38 2.98 -14.69
C ALA A 24 -16.57 4.51 -14.66
N SER A 25 -16.90 5.12 -15.80
CA SER A 25 -17.42 6.50 -15.92
C SER A 25 -18.74 6.74 -15.16
N LYS A 26 -19.48 5.68 -14.79
CA LYS A 26 -20.78 5.74 -14.09
C LYS A 26 -20.72 5.41 -12.61
N LEU A 27 -19.59 4.90 -12.12
CA LEU A 27 -19.45 4.54 -10.72
C LEU A 27 -19.30 5.81 -9.86
N ASP A 28 -19.99 5.87 -8.73
CA ASP A 28 -19.78 6.93 -7.74
C ASP A 28 -18.53 6.69 -6.88
N GLY A 29 -18.17 7.67 -6.04
CA GLY A 29 -16.99 7.60 -5.17
C GLY A 29 -16.96 6.35 -4.29
N PRO A 30 -18.05 6.06 -3.53
CA PRO A 30 -18.13 4.86 -2.70
C PRO A 30 -17.99 3.55 -3.51
N GLN A 31 -18.62 3.45 -4.67
CA GLN A 31 -18.51 2.27 -5.53
C GLN A 31 -17.07 2.07 -6.04
N LEU A 32 -16.42 3.14 -6.49
CA LEU A 32 -15.01 3.09 -6.93
C LEU A 32 -14.08 2.63 -5.81
N MET A 33 -14.24 3.19 -4.60
CA MET A 33 -13.38 2.85 -3.47
C MET A 33 -13.65 1.46 -2.90
N ASN A 34 -14.90 0.98 -2.95
CA ASN A 34 -15.21 -0.42 -2.62
C ASN A 34 -14.54 -1.39 -3.61
N ARG A 35 -14.61 -1.10 -4.92
CA ARG A 35 -13.91 -1.90 -5.94
C ARG A 35 -12.40 -1.86 -5.76
N TYR A 36 -11.84 -0.68 -5.51
CA TYR A 36 -10.43 -0.54 -5.17
C TYR A 36 -10.07 -1.41 -3.95
N ALA A 37 -10.82 -1.32 -2.85
CA ALA A 37 -10.57 -2.12 -1.66
C ALA A 37 -10.64 -3.64 -1.94
N GLU A 38 -11.59 -4.10 -2.77
CA GLU A 38 -11.65 -5.49 -3.25
C GLU A 38 -10.34 -5.89 -3.94
N THR A 39 -9.81 -5.06 -4.85
CA THR A 39 -8.52 -5.33 -5.55
C THR A 39 -7.31 -5.37 -4.62
N GLN A 40 -7.40 -4.72 -3.44
CA GLN A 40 -6.32 -4.73 -2.46
C GLN A 40 -6.43 -5.88 -1.47
N THR A 41 -7.55 -6.62 -1.42
CA THR A 41 -7.82 -7.62 -0.37
C THR A 41 -6.99 -8.88 -0.55
N VAL A 42 -6.22 -9.21 0.48
CA VAL A 42 -5.40 -10.43 0.59
C VAL A 42 -5.45 -10.93 2.04
N ASP A 43 -5.22 -12.22 2.25
CA ASP A 43 -5.21 -12.81 3.60
C ASP A 43 -3.91 -12.50 4.33
N ALA A 44 -2.81 -12.38 3.58
CA ALA A 44 -1.51 -11.97 4.07
C ALA A 44 -0.74 -11.22 2.99
N GLU A 45 0.11 -10.30 3.38
CA GLU A 45 1.09 -9.64 2.52
C GLU A 45 2.40 -9.50 3.29
N LEU A 46 3.49 -9.92 2.68
CA LEU A 46 4.84 -9.74 3.19
C LEU A 46 5.63 -8.94 2.18
N ALA A 47 6.22 -7.83 2.60
CA ALA A 47 7.00 -6.94 1.74
C ALA A 47 8.34 -6.55 2.37
N PHE A 48 9.42 -6.71 1.61
CA PHE A 48 10.70 -6.09 1.89
C PHE A 48 10.77 -4.74 1.19
N ILE A 49 11.03 -3.71 1.97
CA ILE A 49 10.92 -2.33 1.52
C ILE A 49 12.24 -1.61 1.73
N GLU A 50 12.64 -0.83 0.75
CA GLU A 50 13.67 0.19 0.87
C GLU A 50 13.00 1.56 0.91
N LEU A 51 13.17 2.28 2.02
CA LEU A 51 12.68 3.63 2.21
C LEU A 51 13.85 4.61 2.13
N LYS A 52 13.77 5.59 1.24
CA LYS A 52 14.77 6.66 1.09
C LYS A 52 14.11 8.01 1.27
N THR A 53 14.66 8.84 2.14
CA THR A 53 14.23 10.23 2.30
C THR A 53 15.34 11.18 1.85
N PHE A 54 14.95 12.18 1.08
CA PHE A 54 15.78 13.21 0.47
C PHE A 54 15.37 14.56 1.07
N GLU A 55 16.33 15.29 1.65
CA GLU A 55 16.06 16.55 2.36
C GLU A 55 15.74 17.73 1.41
N THR A 56 16.05 17.62 0.11
CA THR A 56 15.69 18.63 -0.89
C THR A 56 15.35 17.97 -2.22
N GLU A 57 14.62 18.69 -3.10
CA GLU A 57 14.33 18.26 -4.48
C GLU A 57 15.60 17.96 -5.31
N THR A 58 16.75 18.50 -4.88
CA THR A 58 18.04 18.22 -5.51
C THR A 58 18.71 17.07 -4.77
N PRO A 59 18.87 15.87 -5.38
CA PRO A 59 19.46 14.72 -4.72
C PRO A 59 20.97 14.90 -4.60
N THR A 60 21.41 15.69 -3.62
CA THR A 60 22.82 15.89 -3.31
C THR A 60 23.05 15.64 -1.82
N GLU A 61 23.72 14.50 -1.57
CA GLU A 61 24.49 14.12 -0.38
C GLU A 61 23.73 13.54 0.84
N ASN A 62 22.62 14.10 1.32
CA ASN A 62 21.95 13.59 2.53
C ASN A 62 20.77 12.67 2.21
N ILE A 63 21.05 11.36 2.06
CA ILE A 63 20.02 10.33 1.85
C ILE A 63 19.89 9.48 3.11
N ILE A 64 18.74 9.57 3.78
CA ILE A 64 18.41 8.66 4.87
C ILE A 64 17.81 7.40 4.25
N LYS A 65 18.55 6.29 4.33
CA LYS A 65 18.13 5.00 3.79
C LYS A 65 17.78 4.03 4.92
N LYS A 66 16.58 3.47 4.85
CA LYS A 66 16.12 2.38 5.73
C LYS A 66 15.71 1.16 4.91
N ARG A 67 15.88 -0.03 5.48
CA ARG A 67 15.23 -1.24 4.97
C ARG A 67 14.39 -1.84 6.07
N LEU A 68 13.22 -2.32 5.71
CA LEU A 68 12.26 -2.88 6.64
C LEU A 68 11.53 -4.08 6.03
N LEU A 69 11.09 -4.95 6.91
CA LEU A 69 10.08 -5.96 6.65
C LEU A 69 8.73 -5.38 7.08
N ALA A 70 7.76 -5.35 6.19
CA ALA A 70 6.37 -5.09 6.49
C ALA A 70 5.56 -6.37 6.27
N VAL A 71 4.74 -6.74 7.24
CA VAL A 71 3.87 -7.90 7.15
C VAL A 71 2.47 -7.49 7.57
N THR A 72 1.48 -7.84 6.76
CA THR A 72 0.07 -7.67 7.06
C THR A 72 -0.60 -9.02 7.00
N ARG A 73 -1.52 -9.30 7.92
CA ARG A 73 -2.33 -10.53 7.91
C ARG A 73 -3.74 -10.20 8.38
N LYS A 74 -4.76 -10.83 7.81
CA LYS A 74 -6.09 -10.86 8.44
C LYS A 74 -6.00 -11.59 9.78
N ASP A 75 -6.63 -11.04 10.80
CA ASP A 75 -6.93 -11.81 12.00
C ASP A 75 -8.15 -12.70 11.72
N GLY A 76 -8.25 -13.86 12.36
CA GLY A 76 -9.36 -14.80 12.16
C GLY A 76 -10.75 -14.25 12.56
N ASN A 77 -10.81 -13.01 13.06
CA ASN A 77 -11.99 -12.34 13.60
C ASN A 77 -12.42 -11.13 12.75
N GLY A 78 -11.87 -10.96 11.55
CA GLY A 78 -12.23 -9.88 10.62
C GLY A 78 -11.41 -8.59 10.78
N GLY A 79 -10.42 -8.60 11.66
CA GLY A 79 -9.41 -7.57 11.83
C GLY A 79 -8.14 -7.82 11.01
N TYR A 80 -7.08 -7.03 11.29
CA TYR A 80 -5.78 -7.15 10.65
C TYR A 80 -4.64 -6.91 11.64
N ASP A 81 -3.59 -7.71 11.50
CA ASP A 81 -2.32 -7.50 12.19
C ASP A 81 -1.28 -6.93 11.22
N TYR A 82 -0.51 -5.96 11.71
CA TYR A 82 0.57 -5.31 10.98
C TYR A 82 1.85 -5.40 11.78
N LEU A 83 2.91 -5.94 11.18
CA LEU A 83 4.25 -5.97 11.73
C LEU A 83 5.17 -5.17 10.83
N ILE A 84 5.86 -4.19 11.41
CA ILE A 84 6.96 -3.49 10.76
C ILE A 84 8.22 -3.78 11.56
N ARG A 85 9.27 -4.29 10.92
CA ARG A 85 10.57 -4.53 11.54
C ARG A 85 11.69 -3.87 10.74
N LEU A 86 12.48 -3.04 11.39
CA LEU A 86 13.64 -2.40 10.79
C LEU A 86 14.80 -3.40 10.66
N LEU A 87 15.43 -3.38 9.49
CA LEU A 87 16.56 -4.25 9.14
C LEU A 87 17.84 -3.42 8.92
N VAL A 88 17.69 -2.18 8.45
CA VAL A 88 18.80 -1.26 8.17
C VAL A 88 18.34 0.15 8.52
N PRO A 89 19.20 1.01 9.09
CA PRO A 89 20.61 0.76 9.48
C PRO A 89 20.80 -0.05 10.77
N LYS A 90 22.04 -0.46 11.05
CA LYS A 90 22.41 -1.39 12.14
C LYS A 90 22.06 -0.87 13.55
N ASP A 91 22.05 0.44 13.74
CA ASP A 91 21.68 1.11 14.98
C ASP A 91 20.18 1.02 15.31
N VAL A 92 19.34 0.78 14.30
CA VAL A 92 17.89 0.58 14.47
C VAL A 92 17.43 -0.83 14.04
N GLU A 93 18.37 -1.72 13.73
CA GLU A 93 18.09 -3.09 13.35
C GLU A 93 17.36 -3.84 14.47
N GLY A 94 16.26 -4.52 14.12
CA GLY A 94 15.40 -5.24 15.05
C GLY A 94 14.32 -4.39 15.72
N VAL A 95 14.36 -3.06 15.62
CA VAL A 95 13.25 -2.21 16.08
C VAL A 95 11.97 -2.63 15.37
N SER A 96 10.93 -2.94 16.14
CA SER A 96 9.69 -3.49 15.58
C SER A 96 8.47 -2.79 16.13
N VAL A 97 7.47 -2.60 15.28
CA VAL A 97 6.14 -2.12 15.64
C VAL A 97 5.14 -3.20 15.25
N LEU A 98 4.33 -3.63 16.20
CA LEU A 98 3.20 -4.52 15.98
C LEU A 98 1.92 -3.75 16.25
N THR A 99 0.98 -3.80 15.32
CA THR A 99 -0.35 -3.21 15.44
C THR A 99 -1.39 -4.29 15.19
N ASN A 100 -2.18 -4.63 16.20
CA ASN A 100 -3.31 -5.55 16.09
C ASN A 100 -4.60 -4.74 16.03
N VAL A 101 -5.31 -4.79 14.91
CA VAL A 101 -6.59 -4.09 14.71
C VAL A 101 -7.71 -5.11 14.75
N ASN A 102 -8.54 -5.10 15.79
CA ASN A 102 -9.62 -6.05 15.97
C ASN A 102 -10.92 -5.32 16.37
N ASN A 103 -11.98 -5.48 15.57
CA ASN A 103 -13.32 -4.94 15.87
C ASN A 103 -13.33 -3.44 16.27
N GLY A 104 -12.50 -2.63 15.61
CA GLY A 104 -12.38 -1.19 15.89
C GLY A 104 -11.43 -0.82 17.04
N ASN A 105 -10.94 -1.80 17.79
CA ASN A 105 -9.87 -1.60 18.76
C ASN A 105 -8.52 -1.79 18.09
N THR A 106 -7.55 -0.97 18.48
CA THR A 106 -6.17 -1.07 18.00
C THR A 106 -5.24 -1.21 19.20
N ASP A 107 -4.50 -2.30 19.27
CA ASP A 107 -3.41 -2.50 20.21
C ASP A 107 -2.09 -2.36 19.50
N GLN A 108 -1.18 -1.56 20.07
CA GLN A 108 0.11 -1.31 19.46
C GLN A 108 1.27 -1.54 20.44
N TYR A 109 2.29 -2.24 19.95
CA TYR A 109 3.49 -2.58 20.68
C TYR A 109 4.73 -2.08 19.95
N LEU A 110 5.64 -1.47 20.69
CA LEU A 110 6.98 -1.10 20.23
C LEU A 110 8.00 -2.01 20.89
N TYR A 111 8.88 -2.57 20.09
CA TYR A 111 10.06 -3.29 20.56
C TYR A 111 11.32 -2.53 20.16
N LEU A 112 12.09 -2.14 21.17
CA LEU A 112 13.43 -1.59 21.02
C LEU A 112 14.44 -2.64 21.53
N PRO A 113 15.33 -3.19 20.69
CA PRO A 113 16.27 -4.24 21.10
C PRO A 113 17.11 -3.87 22.32
N ALA A 114 17.51 -2.59 22.43
CA ALA A 114 18.27 -2.07 23.57
C ALA A 114 17.52 -2.16 24.92
N GLN A 115 16.18 -2.23 24.90
CA GLN A 115 15.34 -2.35 26.09
C GLN A 115 14.93 -3.80 26.39
N GLY A 116 15.12 -4.71 25.44
CA GLY A 116 14.92 -6.16 25.60
C GLY A 116 13.48 -6.63 25.78
N LYS A 117 12.51 -5.74 26.05
CA LYS A 117 11.09 -6.08 26.20
C LYS A 117 10.20 -5.15 25.36
N PRO A 118 9.14 -5.70 24.73
CA PRO A 118 8.11 -4.88 24.10
C PRO A 118 7.38 -4.02 25.13
N VAL A 119 6.94 -2.82 24.71
CA VAL A 119 6.09 -1.93 25.47
C VAL A 119 4.83 -1.60 24.67
N GLN A 120 3.67 -1.56 25.33
CA GLN A 120 2.44 -1.11 24.69
C GLN A 120 2.49 0.42 24.56
N ILE A 121 2.27 0.94 23.36
CA ILE A 121 2.41 2.38 23.03
C ILE A 121 1.08 3.07 22.73
N GLY A 122 -0.05 2.40 22.97
CA GLY A 122 -1.39 2.96 22.85
C GLY A 122 -2.17 2.41 21.65
N THR A 123 -3.08 3.22 21.14
CA THR A 123 -4.12 2.80 20.17
C THR A 123 -3.89 3.34 18.76
N GLY A 124 -2.70 3.87 18.46
CA GLY A 124 -2.32 4.33 17.13
C GLY A 124 -1.10 5.25 17.15
N MET A 125 -0.16 5.01 16.25
CA MET A 125 0.96 5.92 16.01
C MET A 125 0.49 7.08 15.13
N SER A 126 0.64 8.29 15.64
CA SER A 126 0.49 9.52 14.86
C SER A 126 1.85 10.01 14.37
N GLY A 127 1.83 10.89 13.38
CA GLY A 127 3.01 11.53 12.83
C GLY A 127 3.66 10.74 11.70
N ASN A 128 4.86 11.20 11.36
CA ASN A 128 5.67 10.71 10.26
C ASN A 128 6.36 9.37 10.60
N PHE A 129 6.19 8.41 9.71
CA PHE A 129 6.77 7.08 9.76
C PHE A 129 8.29 7.15 9.68
N LEU A 130 8.94 6.87 10.82
CA LEU A 130 10.39 6.75 10.93
C LEU A 130 11.16 7.93 10.30
N GLY A 131 10.66 9.16 10.45
CA GLY A 131 11.30 10.35 9.89
C GLY A 131 11.27 10.43 8.35
N SER A 132 10.32 9.75 7.71
CA SER A 132 9.98 9.94 6.30
C SER A 132 8.76 10.83 6.14
N ASP A 133 8.37 11.13 4.90
CA ASP A 133 7.18 11.93 4.60
C ASP A 133 5.88 11.12 4.65
N PHE A 134 5.96 9.79 4.75
CA PHE A 134 4.79 8.94 4.97
C PHE A 134 4.32 9.07 6.42
N ALA A 135 3.03 9.15 6.66
CA ALA A 135 2.44 8.94 7.98
C ALA A 135 2.26 7.45 8.26
N TYR A 136 2.10 7.08 9.55
CA TYR A 136 1.74 5.70 9.91
C TYR A 136 0.40 5.26 9.29
N GLU A 137 -0.57 6.18 9.21
CA GLU A 137 -1.87 5.91 8.58
C GLU A 137 -1.77 5.64 7.07
N ASP A 138 -0.71 6.10 6.40
CA ASP A 138 -0.49 5.88 4.97
C ASP A 138 -0.01 4.45 4.66
N LEU A 139 0.46 3.73 5.67
CA LEU A 139 1.05 2.40 5.54
C LEU A 139 0.10 1.27 5.96
N ILE A 140 -1.03 1.61 6.55
CA ILE A 140 -2.07 0.65 6.92
C ILE A 140 -3.12 0.57 5.83
N ARG A 141 -3.83 -0.56 5.79
CA ARG A 141 -4.93 -0.74 4.85
C ARG A 141 -6.05 0.24 5.16
N GLU A 142 -6.55 0.90 4.12
CA GLU A 142 -7.75 1.70 4.21
C GLU A 142 -8.99 0.82 4.42
N THR A 143 -9.74 1.11 5.48
CA THR A 143 -11.07 0.51 5.74
C THR A 143 -12.13 1.42 5.11
N PRO A 144 -12.89 0.95 4.09
CA PRO A 144 -13.82 1.81 3.36
C PRO A 144 -14.85 2.54 4.23
N SER A 145 -15.33 1.93 5.31
CA SER A 145 -16.30 2.54 6.23
C SER A 145 -15.76 3.75 7.00
N ASN A 146 -14.44 3.92 7.08
CA ASN A 146 -13.83 5.01 7.84
C ASN A 146 -13.82 6.35 7.10
N TYR A 147 -14.31 6.38 5.86
CA TYR A 147 -14.30 7.58 5.02
C TYR A 147 -15.62 7.78 4.31
N ASN A 148 -15.97 9.04 4.08
CA ASN A 148 -16.99 9.47 3.16
C ASN A 148 -16.34 9.78 1.81
N TYR A 149 -16.83 9.15 0.75
CA TYR A 149 -16.29 9.30 -0.60
C TYR A 149 -17.24 10.11 -1.48
N GLU A 150 -16.68 11.06 -2.23
CA GLU A 150 -17.37 11.81 -3.28
C GLU A 150 -16.57 11.72 -4.59
N ARG A 151 -17.25 11.46 -5.71
CA ARG A 151 -16.61 11.51 -7.02
C ARG A 151 -16.59 12.95 -7.53
N LEU A 152 -15.40 13.44 -7.83
CA LEU A 152 -15.16 14.73 -8.47
C LEU A 152 -15.03 14.56 -10.00
N PRO A 153 -15.00 15.66 -10.77
CA PRO A 153 -14.70 15.58 -12.20
C PRO A 153 -13.38 14.87 -12.46
N ASP A 154 -13.36 14.00 -13.48
CA ASP A 154 -12.17 13.28 -13.91
C ASP A 154 -11.04 14.25 -14.26
N ALA A 155 -9.80 13.84 -13.99
CA ALA A 155 -8.62 14.65 -14.21
C ALA A 155 -7.45 13.80 -14.70
N VAL A 156 -6.47 14.44 -15.32
CA VAL A 156 -5.27 13.75 -15.79
C VAL A 156 -4.25 13.63 -14.66
N ALA A 157 -3.78 12.42 -14.40
CA ALA A 157 -2.63 12.15 -13.55
C ALA A 157 -1.67 11.20 -14.29
N GLN A 158 -0.37 11.51 -14.26
CA GLN A 158 0.66 10.71 -14.94
C GLN A 158 0.38 10.46 -16.44
N GLY A 159 -0.33 11.37 -17.11
CA GLY A 159 -0.69 11.25 -18.53
C GLY A 159 -1.92 10.38 -18.83
N GLU A 160 -2.58 9.84 -17.81
CA GLU A 160 -3.80 9.04 -17.93
C GLU A 160 -5.00 9.79 -17.36
N VAL A 161 -6.20 9.54 -17.91
CA VAL A 161 -7.46 10.06 -17.36
C VAL A 161 -7.85 9.21 -16.16
N CYS A 162 -7.96 9.84 -14.99
CA CYS A 162 -8.33 9.18 -13.74
C CYS A 162 -9.69 9.65 -13.26
N ALA A 163 -10.43 8.73 -12.61
CA ALA A 163 -11.51 9.13 -11.73
C ALA A 163 -10.91 9.79 -10.49
N VAL A 164 -11.44 10.94 -10.09
CA VAL A 164 -10.99 11.66 -8.90
C VAL A 164 -11.98 11.43 -7.77
N ILE A 165 -11.49 10.92 -6.64
CA ILE A 165 -12.30 10.64 -5.46
C ILE A 165 -11.82 11.52 -4.31
N LEU A 166 -12.72 12.34 -3.76
CA LEU A 166 -12.53 13.00 -2.48
C LEU A 166 -12.81 11.99 -1.37
N ALA A 167 -11.84 11.70 -0.52
CA ALA A 167 -11.97 10.82 0.64
C ALA A 167 -11.81 11.63 1.93
N LYS A 168 -12.91 11.84 2.66
CA LYS A 168 -12.94 12.58 3.92
C LYS A 168 -13.13 11.61 5.09
N PRO A 169 -12.27 11.61 6.13
CA PRO A 169 -12.47 10.77 7.30
C PRO A 169 -13.89 10.95 7.89
N SER A 170 -14.54 9.84 8.24
CA SER A 170 -15.87 9.85 8.87
C SER A 170 -15.82 10.37 10.30
N GLU A 171 -14.71 10.12 10.99
CA GLU A 171 -14.36 10.68 12.29
C GLU A 171 -13.05 11.46 12.16
N VAL A 172 -12.97 12.63 12.81
CA VAL A 172 -11.77 13.49 12.75
C VAL A 172 -10.67 12.94 13.66
N GLU A 173 -11.03 12.21 14.72
CA GLU A 173 -10.07 11.61 15.63
C GLU A 173 -9.31 10.47 14.93
N GLY A 174 -7.99 10.64 14.77
CA GLY A 174 -7.08 9.58 14.33
C GLY A 174 -6.47 9.73 12.94
N SER A 175 -6.93 10.68 12.11
CA SER A 175 -6.28 11.02 10.84
C SER A 175 -5.55 12.35 10.92
N GLN A 176 -4.37 12.44 10.29
CA GLN A 176 -3.61 13.69 10.14
C GLN A 176 -4.09 14.53 8.95
N TYR A 177 -5.02 14.00 8.15
CA TYR A 177 -5.48 14.63 6.93
C TYR A 177 -6.96 15.01 7.05
N ALA A 178 -7.30 16.24 6.72
CA ALA A 178 -8.70 16.67 6.67
C ALA A 178 -9.46 15.93 5.56
N TYR A 179 -8.79 15.67 4.45
CA TYR A 179 -9.27 14.83 3.35
C TYR A 179 -8.12 14.52 2.38
N ARG A 180 -8.38 13.57 1.47
CA ARG A 180 -7.50 13.19 0.37
C ARG A 180 -8.22 13.32 -0.97
N LYS A 181 -7.50 13.64 -2.04
CA LYS A 181 -7.98 13.43 -3.42
C LYS A 181 -7.20 12.27 -4.04
N ILE A 182 -7.91 11.20 -4.36
CA ILE A 182 -7.35 9.97 -4.91
C ILE A 182 -7.64 9.96 -6.41
N TYR A 183 -6.58 9.84 -7.21
CA TYR A 183 -6.64 9.74 -8.66
C TYR A 183 -6.48 8.26 -9.02
N LEU A 184 -7.60 7.64 -9.36
CA LEU A 184 -7.71 6.20 -9.60
C LEU A 184 -7.91 5.95 -11.09
N ASP A 185 -7.13 5.06 -11.69
CA ASP A 185 -7.44 4.53 -13.02
C ASP A 185 -8.79 3.79 -12.94
N PRO A 186 -9.83 4.25 -13.65
CA PRO A 186 -11.17 3.69 -13.52
C PRO A 186 -11.29 2.28 -14.12
N ILE A 187 -10.33 1.83 -14.93
CA ILE A 187 -10.32 0.50 -15.56
C ILE A 187 -9.58 -0.50 -14.68
N SER A 188 -8.34 -0.16 -14.30
CA SER A 188 -7.47 -1.07 -13.55
C SER A 188 -7.62 -0.97 -12.03
N PHE A 189 -8.30 0.09 -11.53
CA PHE A 189 -8.36 0.45 -10.11
C PHE A 189 -6.97 0.66 -9.50
N GLU A 190 -6.01 1.12 -10.29
CA GLU A 190 -4.67 1.46 -9.83
C GLU A 190 -4.63 2.94 -9.45
N VAL A 191 -4.17 3.24 -8.23
CA VAL A 191 -3.95 4.62 -7.79
C VAL A 191 -2.77 5.20 -8.56
N ARG A 192 -2.95 6.33 -9.23
CA ARG A 192 -1.84 7.05 -9.89
C ARG A 192 -1.26 8.13 -8.99
N LYS A 193 -2.13 8.86 -8.31
CA LYS A 193 -1.77 9.97 -7.44
C LYS A 193 -2.71 10.07 -6.24
N ILE A 194 -2.21 10.54 -5.11
CA ILE A 194 -3.01 11.00 -3.97
C ILE A 194 -2.50 12.38 -3.55
N GLU A 195 -3.40 13.33 -3.38
CA GLU A 195 -3.13 14.63 -2.77
C GLU A 195 -3.69 14.63 -1.34
N PHE A 196 -2.90 15.04 -0.37
CA PHE A 196 -3.26 15.07 1.05
C PHE A 196 -3.43 16.51 1.52
N PHE A 197 -4.54 16.80 2.19
CA PHE A 197 -4.88 18.14 2.64
C PHE A 197 -4.89 18.21 4.18
N SER A 198 -4.30 19.27 4.74
CA SER A 198 -4.30 19.56 6.18
C SER A 198 -5.66 20.15 6.62
N GLU A 199 -5.80 20.46 7.91
CA GLU A 199 -7.02 21.06 8.49
C GLU A 199 -7.49 22.35 7.80
N ASP A 200 -6.59 23.15 7.23
CA ASP A 200 -6.97 24.36 6.48
C ASP A 200 -7.70 24.03 5.17
N GLY A 201 -7.47 22.83 4.63
CA GLY A 201 -8.15 22.26 3.47
C GLY A 201 -8.01 23.06 2.18
N SER A 202 -7.08 24.02 2.08
CA SER A 202 -7.00 24.95 0.95
C SER A 202 -6.09 24.44 -0.16
N ASP A 203 -4.91 23.98 0.20
CA ASP A 203 -3.89 23.45 -0.70
C ASP A 203 -3.38 22.09 -0.18
N PRO A 204 -2.91 21.19 -1.07
CA PRO A 204 -2.32 19.94 -0.63
C PRO A 204 -0.99 20.19 0.08
N VAL A 205 -0.78 19.52 1.22
CA VAL A 205 0.48 19.56 1.98
C VAL A 205 1.43 18.43 1.57
N LYS A 206 0.90 17.33 1.03
CA LYS A 206 1.68 16.23 0.48
C LYS A 206 1.06 15.70 -0.80
N GLU A 207 1.89 15.13 -1.65
CA GLU A 207 1.48 14.39 -2.84
C GLU A 207 2.18 13.02 -2.89
N LEU A 208 1.41 11.94 -3.04
CA LEU A 208 1.92 10.61 -3.32
C LEU A 208 1.70 10.28 -4.80
N GLN A 209 2.73 9.79 -5.47
CA GLN A 209 2.63 9.18 -6.80
C GLN A 209 3.08 7.73 -6.76
N ALA A 210 2.29 6.84 -7.37
CA ALA A 210 2.56 5.42 -7.41
C ALA A 210 2.98 4.96 -8.81
N TYR A 211 3.96 4.06 -8.90
CA TYR A 211 4.55 3.64 -10.17
C TYR A 211 4.90 2.15 -10.24
N GLU A 212 5.12 1.69 -11.47
CA GLU A 212 5.61 0.35 -11.81
C GLU A 212 4.74 -0.76 -11.19
N TYR A 213 3.44 -0.67 -11.49
CA TYR A 213 2.50 -1.76 -11.29
C TYR A 213 2.93 -2.98 -12.11
N ARG A 214 2.60 -4.19 -11.64
CA ARG A 214 2.96 -5.48 -12.27
C ARG A 214 4.47 -5.76 -12.34
N SER A 215 5.25 -5.21 -11.42
CA SER A 215 6.65 -5.62 -11.25
C SER A 215 6.72 -7.12 -10.90
N PRO A 216 7.64 -7.90 -11.50
CA PRO A 216 7.85 -9.31 -11.13
C PRO A 216 8.36 -9.48 -9.68
N ASN A 217 8.73 -8.38 -9.01
CA ASN A 217 9.13 -8.39 -7.61
C ASN A 217 7.93 -8.32 -6.66
N VAL A 218 6.74 -8.02 -7.17
CA VAL A 218 5.47 -8.08 -6.44
C VAL A 218 4.70 -9.26 -7.02
N ASP A 219 4.72 -10.38 -6.32
CA ASP A 219 4.13 -11.63 -6.81
C ASP A 219 2.94 -12.02 -5.92
N GLY A 220 1.86 -12.47 -6.55
CA GLY A 220 0.60 -12.77 -5.88
C GLY A 220 -0.64 -12.53 -6.73
N SER A 221 -1.81 -12.66 -6.10
CA SER A 221 -3.11 -12.62 -6.77
C SER A 221 -3.61 -11.22 -7.11
N THR A 222 -3.00 -10.17 -6.56
CA THR A 222 -3.41 -8.78 -6.75
C THR A 222 -2.23 -7.90 -7.11
N VAL A 223 -2.52 -6.69 -7.57
CA VAL A 223 -1.51 -5.77 -8.10
C VAL A 223 -1.14 -4.75 -7.03
N ARG A 224 0.16 -4.54 -6.82
CA ARG A 224 0.70 -3.43 -6.04
C ARG A 224 1.63 -2.57 -6.91
N PRO A 225 1.74 -1.26 -6.63
CA PRO A 225 2.85 -0.48 -7.17
C PRO A 225 4.16 -0.96 -6.57
N ARG A 226 5.24 -0.91 -7.35
CA ARG A 226 6.58 -1.14 -6.82
C ARG A 226 7.11 0.10 -6.08
N PHE A 227 6.70 1.28 -6.52
CA PHE A 227 7.13 2.56 -5.94
C PHE A 227 5.94 3.36 -5.48
N ALA A 228 6.05 3.93 -4.28
CA ALA A 228 5.28 5.09 -3.86
C ALA A 228 6.27 6.22 -3.54
N VAL A 229 6.09 7.36 -4.18
CA VAL A 229 6.92 8.56 -4.00
C VAL A 229 6.05 9.59 -3.32
N MET A 230 6.36 9.90 -2.07
CA MET A 230 5.72 10.96 -1.29
C MET A 230 6.57 12.22 -1.41
N THR A 231 5.96 13.33 -1.79
CA THR A 231 6.55 14.67 -1.79
C THR A 231 5.84 15.50 -0.74
N ASN A 232 6.59 16.06 0.20
CA ASN A 232 6.08 17.07 1.12
C ASN A 232 6.16 18.43 0.43
N LEU A 233 5.00 19.05 0.20
CA LEU A 233 4.88 20.29 -0.58
C LEU A 233 5.23 21.53 0.25
N GLU A 234 5.27 21.41 1.58
CA GLU A 234 5.65 22.49 2.48
C GLU A 234 7.17 22.59 2.63
N THR A 235 7.85 21.45 2.71
CA THR A 235 9.31 21.39 2.95
C THR A 235 10.12 21.10 1.69
N GLY A 236 9.51 20.55 0.64
CA GLY A 236 10.19 20.03 -0.54
C GLY A 236 10.94 18.71 -0.31
N THR A 237 10.73 18.05 0.84
CA THR A 237 11.33 16.73 1.11
C THR A 237 10.62 15.63 0.32
N ILE A 238 11.39 14.63 -0.11
CA ILE A 238 10.87 13.51 -0.90
C ILE A 238 11.18 12.21 -0.18
N SER A 239 10.19 11.34 -0.02
CA SER A 239 10.37 9.99 0.49
C SER A 239 9.93 8.95 -0.55
N VAL A 240 10.83 8.04 -0.90
CA VAL A 240 10.59 6.96 -1.85
C VAL A 240 10.48 5.64 -1.11
N PHE A 241 9.29 5.05 -1.14
CA PHE A 241 9.00 3.71 -0.66
C PHE A 241 9.08 2.74 -1.84
N LYS A 242 10.11 1.89 -1.84
CA LYS A 242 10.36 0.91 -2.90
C LYS A 242 10.16 -0.51 -2.37
N VAL A 243 9.23 -1.24 -2.97
CA VAL A 243 9.10 -2.68 -2.77
C VAL A 243 10.26 -3.38 -3.47
N LEU A 244 11.13 -4.01 -2.68
CA LEU A 244 12.22 -4.84 -3.16
C LEU A 244 11.71 -6.23 -3.56
N LYS A 245 10.83 -6.80 -2.72
CA LYS A 245 10.16 -8.08 -2.92
C LYS A 245 8.86 -8.07 -2.13
N SER A 246 7.76 -8.52 -2.71
CA SER A 246 6.49 -8.76 -2.00
C SER A 246 5.90 -10.11 -2.39
N ARG A 247 5.19 -10.73 -1.45
CA ARG A 247 4.33 -11.89 -1.67
C ARG A 247 3.00 -11.74 -0.97
N LEU A 248 1.97 -12.23 -1.65
CA LEU A 248 0.60 -12.18 -1.18
C LEU A 248 0.07 -13.59 -0.88
N ASN A 249 -0.80 -13.69 0.12
CA ASN A 249 -1.47 -14.91 0.57
C ASN A 249 -0.51 -16.04 0.96
N LEU A 250 0.67 -15.71 1.49
CA LEU A 250 1.54 -16.70 2.11
C LEU A 250 0.94 -17.18 3.44
N PRO A 251 1.08 -18.47 3.79
CA PRO A 251 0.81 -18.92 5.14
C PRO A 251 1.82 -18.26 6.07
N LEU A 252 1.34 -17.52 7.08
CA LEU A 252 2.17 -16.87 8.07
C LEU A 252 1.86 -17.46 9.44
N ASP A 253 2.90 -17.74 10.23
CA ASP A 253 2.75 -18.15 11.61
C ASP A 253 2.13 -17.01 12.43
N GLU A 254 1.03 -17.30 13.12
CA GLU A 254 0.36 -16.35 14.00
C GLU A 254 1.28 -15.83 15.11
N ALA A 255 2.28 -16.63 15.53
CA ALA A 255 3.25 -16.25 16.53
C ALA A 255 4.03 -14.98 16.15
N LEU A 256 4.23 -14.68 14.86
CA LEU A 256 4.89 -13.45 14.39
C LEU A 256 4.16 -12.17 14.84
N PHE A 257 2.87 -12.28 15.19
CA PHE A 257 2.00 -11.15 15.48
C PHE A 257 1.59 -11.09 16.96
N THR A 258 2.46 -11.61 17.81
CA THR A 258 2.34 -11.51 19.27
C THR A 258 3.45 -10.62 19.81
N SER A 259 3.13 -9.77 20.79
CA SER A 259 4.12 -8.86 21.39
C SER A 259 5.33 -9.63 21.94
N ASP A 260 5.08 -10.76 22.61
CA ASP A 260 6.11 -11.58 23.25
C ASP A 260 7.10 -12.20 22.26
N ASN A 261 6.72 -12.31 20.99
CA ASN A 261 7.58 -12.86 19.96
C ASN A 261 8.44 -11.80 19.24
N LEU A 262 8.16 -10.50 19.38
CA LEU A 262 8.96 -9.43 18.76
C LEU A 262 10.48 -9.51 19.03
N PRO A 263 10.94 -9.90 20.24
CA PRO A 263 12.36 -10.12 20.49
C PRO A 263 12.96 -11.32 19.75
N ASN A 264 12.15 -12.31 19.38
CA ASN A 264 12.59 -13.60 18.90
C ASN A 264 12.58 -13.73 17.37
N ILE A 265 12.06 -12.73 16.64
CA ILE A 265 12.07 -12.72 15.17
C ILE A 265 13.53 -12.62 14.70
N SER A 266 14.09 -13.76 14.29
CA SER A 266 15.47 -13.89 13.88
C SER A 266 15.65 -13.54 12.40
N GLU A 267 16.90 -13.26 12.00
CA GLU A 267 17.25 -13.14 10.58
C GLU A 267 16.94 -14.44 9.81
N SER A 268 17.03 -15.60 10.48
CA SER A 268 16.65 -16.89 9.89
C SER A 268 15.15 -17.00 9.62
N ASP A 269 14.29 -16.44 10.48
CA ASP A 269 12.84 -16.43 10.25
C ASP A 269 12.51 -15.52 9.06
N ILE A 270 13.14 -14.35 9.00
CA ILE A 270 13.03 -13.39 7.90
C ILE A 270 13.54 -14.01 6.58
N ASN A 271 14.68 -14.71 6.63
CA ASN A 271 15.26 -15.38 5.47
C ASN A 271 14.49 -16.65 5.09
N GLY A 272 13.91 -17.36 6.04
CA GLY A 272 13.03 -18.50 5.79
C GLY A 272 11.78 -18.06 5.02
N LEU A 273 11.18 -16.95 5.45
CA LEU A 273 10.13 -16.28 4.70
C LEU A 273 10.60 -15.95 3.28
N LEU A 274 11.85 -15.50 3.08
CA LEU A 274 12.42 -15.24 1.73
C LEU A 274 12.67 -16.48 0.86
N VAL A 275 12.99 -17.65 1.44
CA VAL A 275 13.30 -18.89 0.71
C VAL A 275 12.03 -19.61 0.28
N GLU A 276 11.01 -19.71 1.13
CA GLU A 276 9.70 -20.22 0.72
C GLU A 276 9.12 -19.41 -0.45
N VAL A 277 9.39 -18.10 -0.44
CA VAL A 277 9.06 -17.16 -1.51
C VAL A 277 9.77 -17.47 -2.84
N ASP A 278 10.99 -18.03 -2.83
CA ASP A 278 11.74 -18.38 -4.06
C ASP A 278 11.39 -19.79 -4.58
N ALA A 279 10.99 -20.70 -3.70
CA ALA A 279 10.59 -22.06 -4.09
C ALA A 279 9.29 -22.10 -4.92
N VAL A 280 8.35 -21.20 -4.64
CA VAL A 280 7.04 -21.13 -5.33
C VAL A 280 7.14 -20.61 -6.78
N GLY A 281 8.28 -20.03 -7.19
CA GLY A 281 8.51 -19.51 -8.54
C GLY A 281 9.08 -20.50 -9.55
N SER A 282 9.09 -21.81 -9.26
CA SER A 282 9.78 -22.82 -10.08
C SER A 282 8.92 -23.96 -10.65
N HIS A 283 7.59 -23.78 -10.72
CA HIS A 283 6.67 -24.73 -11.35
C HIS A 283 5.78 -24.08 -12.42
#